data_AF-A0A8H6HS74-F1
#
_entry.id   AF-A0A8H6HS74-F1
#
_cell.length_a   1.000
_cell.length_b   1.000
_cell.length_c   1.000
_cell.angle_alpha   90.00
_cell.angle_beta   90.00
_cell.angle_gamma   90.00
#
_symmetry.space_group_name_H-M   'P 1'
#
loop_
_entity.id
_entity.type
_entity.pdbx_description
1 polymer ?
#
loop_
_entity_poly.entity_id
_entity_poly.type
_entity_poly.pdbx_seq_one_letter_code
_entity_poly.pdbx_strand_id
1 'polypeptide(L)'
;MPIQARSATFDIPSDIWIEVAALLDPPDVLALQTTCRILRDGLDQRAVWVRALRLMCCRNAVFYPSYPVEDMSTTQLQRAATAPYRFDKLTQRHASLNGHDINLPVLEPASKIIVPQSVLDASHCTTFLVPGGRFLVAMNARLRMLSLWDLGPSGQPLPEPVRIAEVDVRLRYDNMGAFMMGVRFVVCMNGDLLRIGITTGKTTIACVIFMH
;
A
#
# COMPACT_ATOMS: atom_id res chain seq x y z
N MET A 1 1.07 -36.54 -44.82
CA MET A 1 0.28 -35.29 -44.84
C MET A 1 0.54 -34.55 -43.53
N PRO A 2 1.13 -33.35 -43.53
CA PRO A 2 1.28 -32.59 -42.30
C PRO A 2 -0.05 -31.93 -41.94
N ILE A 3 -0.51 -32.16 -40.71
CA ILE A 3 -1.64 -31.46 -40.12
C ILE A 3 -1.20 -30.00 -39.93
N GLN A 4 -1.70 -29.11 -40.77
CA GLN A 4 -1.59 -27.67 -40.54
C GLN A 4 -2.39 -27.35 -39.28
N ALA A 5 -1.69 -27.18 -38.15
CA ALA A 5 -2.27 -26.53 -36.99
C ALA A 5 -2.60 -25.09 -37.40
N ARG A 6 -3.86 -24.85 -37.77
CA ARG A 6 -4.41 -23.50 -37.85
C ARG A 6 -4.25 -22.89 -36.45
N SER A 7 -3.26 -22.02 -36.29
CA SER A 7 -3.22 -21.11 -35.15
C SER A 7 -4.38 -20.13 -35.39
N ALA A 8 -5.58 -20.53 -34.96
CA ALA A 8 -6.68 -19.60 -34.84
C ALA A 8 -6.26 -18.62 -33.74
N THR A 9 -5.82 -17.44 -34.15
CA THR A 9 -5.66 -16.30 -33.26
C THR A 9 -7.04 -16.01 -32.68
N PHE A 10 -7.29 -16.47 -31.46
CA PHE A 10 -8.42 -16.03 -30.68
C PHE A 10 -8.16 -14.56 -30.33
N ASP A 11 -8.66 -13.65 -31.17
CA ASP A 11 -8.68 -12.22 -30.87
C ASP A 11 -9.74 -11.95 -29.82
N ILE A 12 -9.38 -12.24 -28.58
CA ILE A 12 -10.16 -11.86 -27.40
C ILE A 12 -9.85 -10.38 -27.13
N PRO A 13 -10.88 -9.51 -27.09
CA PRO A 13 -10.70 -8.10 -26.77
C PRO A 13 -9.98 -7.87 -25.43
N SER A 14 -9.17 -6.82 -25.34
CA SER A 14 -8.35 -6.50 -24.15
C SER A 14 -9.16 -6.35 -22.86
N ASP A 15 -10.37 -5.79 -22.94
CA ASP A 15 -11.30 -5.63 -21.82
C ASP A 15 -11.73 -6.98 -21.22
N ILE A 16 -11.89 -8.02 -22.04
CA ILE A 16 -12.21 -9.36 -21.55
C ILE A 16 -11.06 -9.94 -20.72
N TRP A 17 -9.81 -9.72 -21.13
CA TRP A 17 -8.64 -10.14 -20.34
C TRP A 17 -8.57 -9.45 -18.99
N ILE A 18 -8.96 -8.17 -18.92
CA ILE A 18 -9.04 -7.40 -17.68
C ILE A 18 -10.07 -8.01 -16.73
N GLU A 19 -11.25 -8.35 -17.22
CA GLU A 19 -12.30 -8.97 -16.40
C GLU A 19 -11.94 -10.39 -15.96
N VAL A 20 -11.33 -11.20 -16.84
CA VAL A 20 -10.80 -12.52 -16.46
C VAL A 20 -9.78 -12.40 -15.32
N ALA A 21 -8.83 -11.47 -15.43
CA ALA A 21 -7.85 -11.23 -14.38
C ALA A 21 -8.45 -10.67 -13.09
N ALA A 22 -9.52 -9.86 -13.18
CA ALA A 22 -10.21 -9.31 -12.02
C ALA A 22 -10.91 -10.37 -11.15
N LEU A 23 -11.29 -11.50 -11.76
CA LEU A 23 -11.87 -12.66 -11.09
C LEU A 23 -10.84 -13.54 -10.38
N LEU A 24 -9.55 -13.34 -10.65
CA LEU A 24 -8.45 -14.14 -10.14
C LEU A 24 -7.65 -13.37 -9.09
N ASP A 25 -6.85 -14.10 -8.32
CA ASP A 25 -5.81 -13.50 -7.51
C ASP A 25 -4.54 -13.27 -8.35
N PRO A 26 -3.75 -12.23 -8.07
CA PRO A 26 -2.54 -11.91 -8.84
C PRO A 26 -1.56 -13.09 -9.08
N PRO A 27 -1.34 -14.02 -8.12
CA PRO A 27 -0.51 -15.20 -8.38
C PRO A 27 -1.10 -16.16 -9.41
N ASP A 28 -2.44 -16.31 -9.46
CA ASP A 28 -3.11 -17.19 -10.42
C ASP A 28 -3.03 -16.61 -11.84
N VAL A 29 -3.11 -15.29 -11.96
CA VAL A 29 -2.87 -14.59 -13.24
C VAL A 29 -1.45 -14.89 -13.75
N LEU A 30 -0.43 -14.82 -12.88
CA LEU A 30 0.94 -15.22 -13.25
C LEU A 30 1.01 -16.70 -13.64
N ALA A 31 0.34 -17.59 -12.90
CA ALA A 31 0.31 -19.01 -13.22
C ALA A 31 -0.28 -19.25 -14.62
N LEU A 32 -1.39 -18.59 -14.97
CA LEU A 32 -2.01 -18.69 -16.30
C LEU A 32 -1.08 -18.20 -17.41
N GLN A 33 -0.33 -17.11 -17.21
CA GLN A 33 0.66 -16.63 -18.19
C GLN A 33 1.76 -17.65 -18.50
N THR A 34 2.03 -18.61 -17.59
CA THR A 34 3.02 -19.67 -17.82
C THR A 34 2.49 -20.83 -18.65
N THR A 35 1.17 -20.94 -18.87
CA THR A 35 0.56 -22.11 -19.51
C THR A 35 0.66 -22.09 -21.04
N CYS A 36 0.30 -20.99 -21.71
CA CYS A 36 0.34 -20.87 -23.17
C CYS A 36 0.59 -19.43 -23.63
N ARG A 37 0.96 -19.25 -24.91
CA ARG A 37 1.27 -17.93 -25.47
C ARG A 37 0.06 -16.99 -25.49
N ILE A 38 -1.13 -17.50 -25.86
CA ILE A 38 -2.35 -16.68 -25.91
C ILE A 38 -2.67 -16.10 -24.54
N LEU A 39 -2.64 -16.92 -23.48
CA LEU A 39 -2.87 -16.47 -22.11
C LEU A 39 -1.77 -15.53 -21.62
N ARG A 40 -0.51 -15.79 -21.99
CA ARG A 40 0.59 -14.88 -21.70
C ARG A 40 0.37 -13.51 -22.32
N ASP A 41 0.15 -13.45 -23.63
CA ASP A 41 0.04 -12.21 -24.38
C ASP A 41 -1.23 -11.43 -23.99
N GLY A 42 -2.32 -12.13 -23.70
CA GLY A 42 -3.57 -11.54 -23.20
C GLY A 42 -3.45 -10.96 -21.78
N LEU A 43 -2.83 -11.69 -20.85
CA LEU A 43 -2.76 -11.30 -19.45
C LEU A 43 -1.54 -10.44 -19.09
N ASP A 44 -0.50 -10.36 -19.95
CA ASP A 44 0.68 -9.50 -19.73
C ASP A 44 0.45 -8.02 -20.09
N GLN A 45 -0.79 -7.66 -20.39
CA GLN A 45 -1.16 -6.29 -20.69
C GLN A 45 -1.05 -5.39 -19.45
N ARG A 46 -0.51 -4.18 -19.61
CA ARG A 46 -0.41 -3.18 -18.53
C ARG A 46 -1.74 -2.96 -17.82
N ALA A 47 -2.83 -2.80 -18.57
CA ALA A 47 -4.16 -2.53 -18.03
C ALA A 47 -4.67 -3.64 -17.11
N VAL A 48 -4.36 -4.91 -17.43
CA VAL A 48 -4.66 -6.07 -16.59
C VAL A 48 -3.99 -5.92 -15.22
N TRP A 49 -2.70 -5.57 -15.21
CA TRP A 49 -1.93 -5.44 -13.97
C TRP A 49 -2.25 -4.17 -13.17
N VAL A 50 -2.63 -3.08 -13.82
CA VAL A 50 -3.19 -1.90 -13.14
C VAL A 50 -4.50 -2.27 -12.43
N ARG A 51 -5.39 -3.00 -13.11
CA ARG A 51 -6.65 -3.48 -12.52
C ARG A 51 -6.40 -4.42 -11.35
N ALA A 52 -5.52 -5.40 -11.52
CA ALA A 52 -5.15 -6.37 -10.48
C ALA A 52 -4.53 -5.67 -9.27
N LEU A 53 -3.64 -4.69 -9.47
CA LEU A 53 -3.06 -3.89 -8.39
C LEU A 53 -4.13 -3.10 -7.63
N ARG A 54 -5.07 -2.48 -8.34
CA ARG A 54 -6.17 -1.72 -7.71
C ARG A 54 -7.06 -2.62 -6.85
N LEU A 55 -7.43 -3.79 -7.37
CA LEU A 55 -8.22 -4.78 -6.63
C LEU A 55 -7.46 -5.33 -5.41
N MET A 56 -6.16 -5.62 -5.56
CA MET A 56 -5.29 -6.01 -4.45
C MET A 56 -5.31 -4.94 -3.36
N CYS A 57 -5.14 -3.67 -3.73
CA CYS A 57 -5.15 -2.56 -2.79
C CYS A 57 -6.46 -2.48 -2.01
N CYS A 58 -7.60 -2.60 -2.72
CA CYS A 58 -8.92 -2.64 -2.09
C CYS A 58 -9.08 -3.83 -1.13
N ARG A 59 -8.67 -5.04 -1.53
CA ARG A 59 -8.80 -6.27 -0.72
C ARG A 59 -7.92 -6.23 0.54
N ASN A 60 -6.75 -5.62 0.47
CA ASN A 60 -5.75 -5.62 1.54
C ASN A 60 -5.68 -4.31 2.33
N ALA A 61 -6.64 -3.39 2.13
CA ALA A 61 -6.66 -2.07 2.74
C ALA A 61 -5.33 -1.31 2.55
N VAL A 62 -4.73 -1.42 1.36
CA VAL A 62 -3.54 -0.66 0.96
C VAL A 62 -3.96 0.60 0.22
N PHE A 63 -3.34 1.72 0.53
CA PHE A 63 -3.66 2.99 -0.10
C PHE A 63 -3.08 3.04 -1.51
N TYR A 64 -3.95 3.01 -2.53
CA TYR A 64 -3.56 2.90 -3.94
C TYR A 64 -2.59 4.01 -4.41
N PRO A 65 -2.76 5.28 -4.02
CA PRO A 65 -1.80 6.34 -4.37
C PRO A 65 -0.37 6.16 -3.81
N SER A 66 -0.16 5.17 -2.95
CA SER A 66 1.19 4.76 -2.53
C SER A 66 2.03 4.25 -3.69
N TYR A 67 1.39 3.80 -4.79
CA TYR A 67 2.04 3.32 -6.00
C TYR A 67 2.00 4.39 -7.10
N PRO A 68 3.16 4.80 -7.66
CA PRO A 68 3.21 5.71 -8.81
C PRO A 68 2.88 4.94 -10.09
N VAL A 69 1.60 4.53 -10.24
CA VAL A 69 1.17 3.58 -11.27
C VAL A 69 1.56 4.02 -12.67
N GLU A 70 1.47 5.31 -12.97
CA GLU A 70 1.84 5.86 -14.28
C GLU A 70 3.31 5.62 -14.64
N ASP A 71 4.21 5.63 -13.66
CA ASP A 71 5.65 5.46 -13.86
C ASP A 71 6.11 3.99 -13.74
N MET A 72 5.25 3.09 -13.26
CA MET A 72 5.59 1.69 -13.06
C MET A 72 5.56 0.89 -14.36
N SER A 73 6.60 0.11 -14.68
CA SER A 73 6.54 -0.92 -15.73
C SER A 73 5.54 -2.05 -15.40
N THR A 74 5.11 -2.83 -16.41
CA THR A 74 4.25 -4.00 -16.21
C THR A 74 4.83 -4.98 -15.18
N THR A 75 6.13 -5.24 -15.22
CA THR A 75 6.80 -6.10 -14.23
C THR A 75 6.77 -5.50 -12.83
N GLN A 76 6.88 -4.18 -12.68
CA GLN A 76 6.71 -3.53 -11.37
C GLN A 76 5.26 -3.63 -10.88
N LEU A 77 4.26 -3.49 -11.76
CA LEU A 77 2.85 -3.68 -11.42
C LEU A 77 2.56 -5.11 -10.97
N GLN A 78 3.06 -6.11 -11.72
CA GLN A 78 3.03 -7.53 -11.33
C GLN A 78 3.63 -7.76 -9.96
N ARG A 79 4.83 -7.19 -9.73
CA ARG A 79 5.51 -7.31 -8.45
C ARG A 79 4.70 -6.67 -7.32
N ALA A 80 4.11 -5.50 -7.53
CA ALA A 80 3.31 -4.82 -6.51
C ALA A 80 2.00 -5.58 -6.22
N ALA A 81 1.27 -6.02 -7.24
CA ALA A 81 0.03 -6.77 -7.10
C ALA A 81 0.22 -8.12 -6.38
N THR A 82 1.38 -8.76 -6.54
CA THR A 82 1.71 -10.02 -5.86
C THR A 82 2.38 -9.83 -4.50
N ALA A 83 2.66 -8.59 -4.07
CA ALA A 83 3.43 -8.32 -2.86
C ALA A 83 2.82 -8.91 -1.57
N PRO A 84 1.50 -8.79 -1.30
CA PRO A 84 0.91 -9.39 -0.10
C PRO A 84 1.09 -10.90 -0.05
N TYR A 85 0.89 -11.60 -1.18
CA TYR A 85 1.07 -13.05 -1.27
C TYR A 85 2.52 -13.49 -1.02
N ARG A 86 3.49 -12.75 -1.57
CA ARG A 86 4.91 -13.03 -1.29
C ARG A 86 5.25 -12.79 0.17
N PHE A 87 4.69 -11.74 0.77
CA PHE A 87 4.89 -11.45 2.19
C PHE A 87 4.28 -12.54 3.08
N ASP A 88 3.06 -12.98 2.78
CA ASP A 88 2.39 -14.09 3.47
C ASP A 88 3.18 -15.41 3.35
N LYS A 89 3.71 -15.73 2.16
CA LYS A 89 4.58 -16.90 2.01
C LYS A 89 5.89 -16.77 2.77
N LEU A 90 6.46 -15.57 2.85
CA LEU A 90 7.66 -15.31 3.63
C LEU A 90 7.39 -15.51 5.13
N THR A 91 6.28 -14.98 5.66
CA THR A 91 5.92 -15.12 7.08
C THR A 91 5.56 -16.56 7.44
N GLN A 92 4.80 -17.27 6.59
CA GLN A 92 4.48 -18.70 6.79
C GLN A 92 5.75 -19.56 6.83
N ARG A 93 6.68 -19.32 5.90
CA ARG A 93 7.96 -20.03 5.87
C ARG A 93 8.75 -19.77 7.14
N HIS A 94 8.82 -18.52 7.58
CA HIS A 94 9.50 -18.16 8.83
C HIS A 94 8.85 -18.83 10.05
N ALA A 95 7.53 -18.79 10.14
CA ALA A 95 6.78 -19.45 11.22
C ALA A 95 6.97 -20.96 11.26
N SER A 96 7.01 -21.64 10.11
CA SER A 96 7.21 -23.09 10.02
C SER A 96 8.59 -23.56 10.50
N LEU A 97 9.57 -22.67 10.47
CA LEU A 97 10.94 -22.94 10.93
C LEU A 97 11.10 -22.71 12.44
N ASN A 98 10.27 -21.83 13.05
CA ASN A 98 10.25 -21.52 14.49
C ASN A 98 9.79 -22.70 15.38
N GLY A 99 9.66 -23.91 14.83
CA GLY A 99 9.35 -25.13 15.55
C GLY A 99 10.44 -25.49 16.57
N HIS A 100 11.72 -25.55 16.19
CA HIS A 100 12.79 -26.17 17.01
C HIS A 100 14.19 -25.52 16.91
N ASP A 101 14.40 -24.44 16.15
CA ASP A 101 15.75 -23.90 15.91
C ASP A 101 15.91 -22.47 16.45
N ILE A 102 16.77 -22.32 17.45
CA ILE A 102 17.13 -21.03 18.08
C ILE A 102 17.99 -20.13 17.17
N ASN A 103 18.40 -20.63 16.00
CA ASN A 103 19.28 -19.91 15.05
C ASN A 103 18.55 -19.35 13.83
N LEU A 104 17.22 -19.18 13.89
CA LEU A 104 16.49 -18.67 12.73
C LEU A 104 16.89 -17.24 12.37
N PRO A 105 17.22 -16.95 11.09
CA PRO A 105 17.51 -15.59 10.67
C PRO A 105 16.26 -14.72 10.84
N VAL A 106 16.43 -13.59 11.54
CA VAL A 106 15.38 -12.60 11.75
C VAL A 106 14.98 -11.98 10.41
N LEU A 107 13.67 -11.80 10.18
CA LEU A 107 13.19 -11.06 9.02
C LEU A 107 13.59 -9.59 9.15
N GLU A 108 14.58 -9.17 8.37
CA GLU A 108 15.01 -7.78 8.29
C GLU A 108 14.30 -7.05 7.13
N PRO A 109 13.93 -5.78 7.30
CA PRO A 109 13.43 -4.95 6.21
C PRO A 109 14.43 -4.88 5.06
N ALA A 110 13.94 -5.04 3.82
CA ALA A 110 14.78 -4.90 2.62
C ALA A 110 15.34 -3.47 2.43
N SER A 111 14.72 -2.47 3.08
CA SER A 111 15.21 -1.10 3.14
C SER A 111 14.77 -0.45 4.46
N LYS A 112 15.56 0.53 4.92
CA LYS A 112 15.30 1.32 6.14
C LYS A 112 15.40 2.79 5.78
N ILE A 113 14.40 3.58 6.15
CA ILE A 113 14.38 5.04 5.99
C ILE A 113 14.47 5.63 7.39
N ILE A 114 15.45 6.48 7.62
CA ILE A 114 15.61 7.18 8.89
C ILE A 114 15.14 8.61 8.67
N VAL A 115 14.02 8.98 9.28
CA VAL A 115 13.49 10.34 9.23
C VAL A 115 14.07 11.13 10.42
N PRO A 116 14.73 12.28 10.21
CA PRO A 116 15.29 13.07 11.30
C PRO A 116 14.20 13.51 12.29
N GLN A 117 14.51 13.44 13.59
CA GLN A 117 13.57 13.76 14.65
C GLN A 117 13.08 15.21 14.61
N SER A 118 13.91 16.12 14.09
CA SER A 118 13.60 17.54 13.89
C SER A 118 12.46 17.78 12.88
N VAL A 119 12.27 16.86 11.93
CA VAL A 119 11.21 16.94 10.91
C VAL A 119 9.84 16.63 11.53
N LEU A 120 9.80 15.73 12.52
CA LEU A 120 8.57 15.25 13.13
C LEU A 120 8.33 15.79 14.55
N ASP A 121 9.21 16.61 15.13
CA ASP A 121 9.15 17.10 16.51
C ASP A 121 8.75 15.99 17.51
N ALA A 122 9.45 14.85 17.43
CA ALA A 122 8.93 13.54 17.84
C ALA A 122 8.63 13.36 19.34
N SER A 123 8.98 14.33 20.19
CA SER A 123 8.75 14.24 21.64
C SER A 123 7.26 14.18 22.03
N HIS A 124 6.36 14.63 21.15
CA HIS A 124 4.91 14.66 21.40
C HIS A 124 4.09 14.26 20.17
N CYS A 125 4.64 13.42 19.30
CA CYS A 125 4.01 13.05 18.04
C CYS A 125 3.50 11.63 18.03
N THR A 126 2.20 11.47 17.77
CA THR A 126 1.62 10.18 17.40
C THR A 126 1.74 10.06 15.89
N THR A 127 2.27 8.93 15.40
CA THR A 127 2.45 8.68 13.97
C THR A 127 1.69 7.45 13.51
N PHE A 128 1.33 7.42 12.23
CA PHE A 128 0.70 6.28 11.57
C PHE A 128 1.23 6.18 10.14
N LEU A 129 1.91 5.07 9.84
CA LEU A 129 2.35 4.77 8.48
C LEU A 129 1.17 4.23 7.69
N VAL A 130 0.79 4.92 6.62
CA VAL A 130 -0.32 4.52 5.76
C VAL A 130 0.04 3.20 5.06
N PRO A 131 -0.84 2.18 5.08
CA PRO A 131 -0.63 0.94 4.35
C PRO A 131 -0.25 1.18 2.89
N GLY A 132 0.87 0.61 2.46
CA GLY A 132 1.56 0.95 1.21
C GLY A 132 2.92 1.63 1.44
N GLY A 133 3.16 2.15 2.65
CA GLY A 133 4.48 2.55 3.15
C GLY A 133 4.99 3.90 2.65
N ARG A 134 4.29 4.54 1.72
CA ARG A 134 4.68 5.84 1.14
C ARG A 134 4.34 7.03 2.03
N PHE A 135 3.17 7.01 2.66
CA PHE A 135 2.69 8.19 3.40
C PHE A 135 2.75 7.99 4.90
N LEU A 136 3.14 9.03 5.62
CA LEU A 136 3.15 9.08 7.08
C LEU A 136 2.19 10.17 7.56
N VAL A 137 1.27 9.78 8.43
CA VAL A 137 0.43 10.71 9.18
C VAL A 137 1.12 10.98 10.51
N ALA A 138 1.25 12.24 10.89
CA ALA A 138 1.81 12.65 12.16
C ALA A 138 0.93 13.71 12.83
N MET A 139 0.64 13.54 14.11
CA MET A 139 -0.08 14.50 14.95
C MET A 139 0.87 15.06 15.99
N ASN A 140 1.18 16.35 15.92
CA ASN A 140 1.86 17.07 16.99
C ASN A 140 0.84 17.54 18.02
N ALA A 141 0.86 16.91 19.18
CA ALA A 141 -0.13 17.15 20.20
C ALA A 141 -0.08 18.54 20.83
N ARG A 142 1.13 19.08 20.97
CA ARG A 142 1.38 20.38 21.57
C ARG A 142 0.92 21.51 20.67
N LEU A 143 1.20 21.38 19.37
CA LEU A 143 0.83 22.37 18.36
C LEU A 143 -0.59 22.16 17.83
N ARG A 144 -1.23 21.02 18.14
CA ARG A 144 -2.52 20.58 17.58
C ARG A 144 -2.49 20.46 16.06
N MET A 145 -1.33 20.11 15.49
CA MET A 145 -1.13 20.04 14.05
C MET A 145 -1.17 18.60 13.57
N LEU A 146 -2.15 18.28 12.72
CA LEU A 146 -2.14 17.07 11.90
C LEU A 146 -1.34 17.35 10.63
N SER A 147 -0.36 16.53 10.33
CA SER A 147 0.46 16.64 9.13
C SER A 147 0.50 15.31 8.39
N LEU A 148 0.60 15.41 7.06
CA LEU A 148 0.74 14.29 6.16
C LEU A 148 2.05 14.47 5.39
N TRP A 149 2.84 13.41 5.36
CA TRP A 149 4.17 13.40 4.77
C TRP A 149 4.26 12.34 3.68
N ASP A 150 4.91 12.67 2.57
CA ASP A 150 5.34 11.72 1.54
C ASP A 150 6.78 11.31 1.81
N LEU A 151 6.99 10.01 2.04
CA LEU A 151 8.30 9.39 2.25
C LEU A 151 8.93 8.91 0.94
N GLY A 152 8.20 8.99 -0.17
CA GLY A 152 8.57 8.44 -1.47
C GLY A 152 8.03 7.04 -1.73
N PRO A 153 8.07 6.59 -3.00
CA PRO A 153 7.63 5.27 -3.38
C PRO A 153 8.35 4.15 -2.63
N SER A 154 7.64 3.03 -2.40
CA SER A 154 8.22 1.82 -1.80
C SER A 154 9.46 1.35 -2.57
N GLY A 155 10.60 1.27 -1.88
CA GLY A 155 11.90 0.86 -2.46
C GLY A 155 12.70 1.97 -3.13
N GLN A 156 12.13 3.18 -3.24
CA GLN A 156 12.81 4.39 -3.72
C GLN A 156 12.45 5.58 -2.81
N PRO A 157 12.91 5.56 -1.55
CA PRO A 157 12.56 6.62 -0.62
C PRO A 157 13.14 7.96 -1.03
N LEU A 158 12.42 9.03 -0.70
CA LEU A 158 12.95 10.39 -0.86
C LEU A 158 14.09 10.61 0.13
N PRO A 159 15.16 11.34 -0.26
CA PRO A 159 16.24 11.70 0.66
C PRO A 159 15.74 12.46 1.89
N GLU A 160 14.71 13.30 1.69
CA GLU A 160 14.01 14.02 2.75
C GLU A 160 12.49 13.87 2.56
N PRO A 161 11.75 13.50 3.63
CA PRO A 161 10.29 13.48 3.58
C PRO A 161 9.69 14.85 3.27
N VAL A 162 8.66 14.86 2.42
CA VAL A 162 7.98 16.09 2.02
C VAL A 162 6.64 16.20 2.76
N ARG A 163 6.43 17.29 3.49
CA ARG A 163 5.11 17.57 4.10
C ARG A 163 4.16 18.05 3.02
N ILE A 164 3.13 17.25 2.72
CA ILE A 164 2.17 17.51 1.64
C ILE A 164 0.87 18.15 2.12
N ALA A 165 0.51 17.96 3.39
CA ALA A 165 -0.63 18.65 3.99
C ALA A 165 -0.42 18.89 5.49
N GLU A 166 -1.05 19.95 6.00
CA GLU A 166 -1.03 20.30 7.40
C GLU A 166 -2.34 20.98 7.81
N VAL A 167 -2.91 20.60 8.96
CA VAL A 167 -4.21 21.08 9.45
C VAL A 167 -4.14 21.31 10.96
N ASP A 168 -4.57 22.49 11.41
CA ASP A 168 -4.82 22.78 12.82
C ASP A 168 -6.12 22.10 13.28
N VAL A 169 -6.00 21.17 14.22
CA VAL A 169 -7.11 20.43 14.79
C VAL A 169 -7.68 21.21 15.97
N ARG A 170 -8.61 22.11 15.64
CA ARG A 170 -9.37 22.90 16.62
C ARG A 170 -10.35 22.02 17.38
N LEU A 171 -9.91 21.48 18.51
CA LEU A 171 -10.80 20.81 19.47
C LEU A 171 -11.59 21.82 20.29
N ARG A 172 -12.90 21.59 20.45
CA ARG A 172 -13.75 22.36 21.37
C ARG A 172 -13.40 22.01 22.84
N TYR A 173 -12.62 22.89 23.46
CA TYR A 173 -12.45 23.21 24.90
C TYR A 173 -11.77 22.26 25.92
N ASP A 174 -10.97 22.93 26.77
CA ASP A 174 -10.60 22.83 28.20
C ASP A 174 -9.68 21.76 28.81
N ASN A 175 -9.28 20.69 28.12
CA ASN A 175 -8.34 19.75 28.76
C ASN A 175 -7.20 19.31 27.83
N MET A 176 -6.18 20.17 27.73
CA MET A 176 -4.89 19.84 27.12
C MET A 176 -4.26 18.58 27.75
N GLY A 177 -4.54 18.32 29.02
CA GLY A 177 -4.13 17.08 29.71
C GLY A 177 -4.73 15.81 29.13
N ALA A 178 -6.00 15.82 28.69
CA ALA A 178 -6.63 14.65 28.07
C ALA A 178 -6.12 14.39 26.64
N PHE A 179 -5.74 15.46 25.93
CA PHE A 179 -5.15 15.36 24.59
C PHE A 179 -3.76 14.71 24.62
N MET A 180 -2.96 15.02 25.65
CA MET A 180 -1.63 14.44 25.86
C MET A 180 -1.67 12.95 26.29
N MET A 181 -2.81 12.44 26.76
CA MET A 181 -2.92 11.09 27.36
C MET A 181 -3.32 9.97 26.38
N GLY A 182 -3.53 10.24 25.09
CA GLY A 182 -3.73 9.17 24.11
C GLY A 182 -4.53 9.59 22.89
N VAL A 183 -3.82 10.06 21.86
CA VAL A 183 -4.38 10.23 20.52
C VAL A 183 -4.37 8.90 19.80
N ARG A 184 -5.48 8.53 19.15
CA ARG A 184 -5.53 7.39 18.22
C ARG A 184 -6.04 7.83 16.86
N PHE A 185 -5.42 7.29 15.82
CA PHE A 185 -5.89 7.47 14.46
C PHE A 185 -6.91 6.40 14.07
N VAL A 186 -7.96 6.83 13.39
CA VAL A 186 -8.89 5.97 12.66
C VAL A 186 -8.72 6.31 11.19
N VAL A 187 -8.01 5.46 10.46
CA VAL A 187 -7.71 5.73 9.05
C VAL A 187 -8.61 4.88 8.16
N CYS A 188 -9.25 5.53 7.20
CA CYS A 188 -10.07 4.88 6.18
C CYS A 188 -9.53 5.25 4.80
N MET A 189 -9.24 4.23 4.00
CA MET A 189 -8.74 4.36 2.64
C MET A 189 -9.82 3.87 1.68
N ASN A 190 -10.26 4.71 0.76
CA ASN A 190 -11.21 4.31 -0.28
C ASN A 190 -10.73 4.80 -1.64
N GLY A 191 -10.16 3.88 -2.44
CA GLY A 191 -9.49 4.22 -3.68
C GLY A 191 -8.36 5.21 -3.43
N ASP A 192 -8.56 6.44 -3.90
CA ASP A 192 -7.57 7.52 -3.86
C ASP A 192 -7.78 8.48 -2.66
N LEU A 193 -8.78 8.21 -1.83
CA LEU A 193 -9.13 9.06 -0.69
C LEU A 193 -8.61 8.50 0.64
N LEU A 194 -7.86 9.33 1.38
CA LEU A 194 -7.37 9.05 2.73
C LEU A 194 -8.14 9.87 3.77
N ARG A 195 -9.01 9.22 4.54
CA ARG A 195 -9.73 9.85 5.66
C ARG A 195 -9.04 9.52 6.97
N ILE A 196 -8.82 10.54 7.81
CA ILE A 196 -8.12 10.39 9.08
C ILE A 196 -9.01 10.95 10.18
N GLY A 197 -9.65 10.05 10.92
CA GLY A 197 -10.24 10.34 12.20
C GLY A 197 -9.17 10.40 13.28
N ILE A 198 -9.34 11.33 14.21
CA ILE A 198 -8.54 11.49 15.41
C ILE A 198 -9.48 11.27 16.58
N THR A 199 -9.13 10.36 17.48
CA THR A 199 -9.91 10.11 18.70
C THR A 199 -9.04 10.39 19.92
N THR A 200 -9.62 11.09 20.89
CA THR A 200 -8.97 11.45 22.15
C THR A 200 -9.93 11.14 23.30
N GLY A 201 -9.92 9.89 23.78
CA GLY A 201 -10.67 9.40 24.95
C GLY A 201 -12.20 9.59 24.93
N LYS A 202 -12.68 10.83 24.95
CA LYS A 202 -14.09 11.25 24.98
C LYS A 202 -14.57 11.93 23.70
N THR A 203 -13.66 12.28 22.77
CA THR A 203 -14.00 13.04 21.56
C THR A 203 -13.41 12.39 20.31
N THR A 204 -14.21 12.31 19.25
CA THR A 204 -13.77 11.93 17.91
C THR A 204 -13.89 13.14 16.99
N ILE A 205 -12.79 13.53 16.35
CA ILE A 205 -12.77 14.52 15.27
C ILE A 205 -12.41 13.79 13.98
N ALA A 206 -13.24 13.94 12.95
CA ALA A 206 -12.93 13.44 11.62
C ALA A 206 -12.25 14.54 10.80
N CYS A 207 -11.03 14.29 10.32
CA CYS A 207 -10.37 15.09 9.30
C CYS A 207 -10.38 14.30 7.98
N VAL A 208 -10.64 14.98 6.87
CA VAL A 208 -10.56 14.38 5.54
C VAL A 208 -9.41 15.06 4.82
N ILE A 209 -8.40 14.28 4.40
CA ILE A 209 -7.32 14.77 3.57
C ILE A 209 -7.53 14.21 2.17
N PHE A 210 -7.77 15.07 1.20
CA PHE A 210 -7.85 14.69 -0.20
C PHE A 210 -6.43 14.63 -0.76
N MET A 211 -6.08 13.52 -1.40
CA MET A 211 -4.90 13.45 -2.27
C MET A 211 -5.43 13.44 -3.71
N HIS A 212 -4.97 14.41 -4.51
CA HIS A 212 -5.21 14.48 -5.94
C HIS A 212 -3.98 13.97 -6.68
#